data_AF-A0A317QAV1-F1
#
_entry.id   AF-A0A317QAV1-F1
#
_cell.length_a   1.000
_cell.length_b   1.000
_cell.length_c   1.000
_cell.angle_alpha   90.00
_cell.angle_beta   90.00
_cell.angle_gamma   90.00
#
_symmetry.space_group_name_H-M   'P 1'
#
loop_
_entity.id
_entity.type
_entity.pdbx_description
1 polymer ?
#
loop_
_entity_poly.entity_id
_entity_poly.type
_entity_poly.pdbx_seq_one_letter_code
_entity_poly.pdbx_strand_id
1 'polypeptide(L)'
;MKRIANLYVAELQPNRDPLTLKLVSLVVGTLLVVVMIGAGLSKWYLANQQATTAKLSAQNTAVQQQVNQQQELLKQALNDKQLLAEIDQLELRLAQRQRLLQHMRSVTQTGQPSFANVMTDLARVDNDNIWLQRIVLAYQDMTLQGHTTAASALPRWLASFSNYPTLKNRNFGVFELRDEQNGALQFTVGSDSHGSLLLQQPSQLGTSSGATNNGSGARP
;
A
#
# COMPACT_ATOMS: atom_id res chain seq x y z
N MET A 1 133.45 -50.45 -33.44
CA MET A 1 132.11 -49.94 -33.79
C MET A 1 131.24 -49.98 -32.53
N LYS A 2 130.79 -48.83 -31.99
CA LYS A 2 129.91 -48.79 -30.80
C LYS A 2 128.48 -48.46 -31.26
N ARG A 3 127.53 -49.37 -30.97
CA ARG A 3 126.09 -49.13 -31.17
C ARG A 3 125.54 -48.42 -29.93
N ILE A 4 124.90 -47.27 -30.14
CA ILE A 4 124.20 -46.51 -29.12
C ILE A 4 122.79 -47.11 -29.05
N ALA A 5 122.47 -47.80 -27.96
CA ALA A 5 121.11 -48.27 -27.73
C ALA A 5 120.24 -47.06 -27.40
N ASN A 6 119.17 -46.85 -28.17
CA ASN A 6 118.18 -45.82 -27.88
C ASN A 6 117.37 -46.25 -26.65
N LEU A 7 117.77 -45.75 -25.48
CA LEU A 7 117.15 -46.01 -24.18
C LEU A 7 115.94 -45.08 -23.94
N TYR A 8 115.43 -44.41 -24.97
CA TYR A 8 114.23 -43.60 -24.87
C TYR A 8 113.00 -44.52 -24.84
N VAL A 9 112.72 -45.06 -23.67
CA VAL A 9 111.56 -45.91 -23.40
C VAL A 9 110.30 -45.04 -23.50
N ALA A 10 109.21 -45.59 -24.05
CA ALA A 10 107.91 -44.90 -24.16
C ALA A 10 107.38 -44.36 -22.81
N GLU A 11 107.91 -44.90 -21.71
CA GLU A 11 107.65 -44.52 -20.32
C GLU A 11 108.19 -43.13 -19.94
N LEU A 12 109.11 -42.54 -20.73
CA LEU A 12 109.65 -41.19 -20.51
C LEU A 12 108.87 -40.08 -21.25
N GLN A 13 107.71 -40.37 -21.84
CA GLN A 13 106.86 -39.31 -22.38
C GLN A 13 106.26 -38.50 -21.21
N PRO A 14 106.45 -37.16 -21.15
CA PRO A 14 105.87 -36.34 -20.12
C PRO A 14 104.35 -36.43 -20.19
N ASN A 15 103.76 -37.20 -19.28
CA ASN A 15 102.32 -37.34 -19.15
C ASN A 15 101.77 -35.98 -18.72
N ARG A 16 101.17 -35.25 -19.67
CA ARG A 16 100.49 -33.99 -19.35
C ARG A 16 99.20 -34.35 -18.65
N ASP A 17 99.22 -34.39 -17.32
CA ASP A 17 98.02 -34.57 -16.52
C ASP A 17 97.03 -33.44 -16.84
N PRO A 18 95.90 -33.72 -17.51
CA PRO A 18 94.89 -32.70 -17.77
C PRO A 18 94.17 -32.27 -16.48
N LEU A 19 94.37 -33.01 -15.38
CA LEU A 19 93.86 -32.74 -14.04
C LEU A 19 94.92 -32.07 -13.17
N THR A 20 95.33 -30.86 -13.53
CA THR A 20 96.07 -30.02 -12.58
C THR A 20 95.13 -29.65 -11.42
N LEU A 21 95.58 -29.84 -10.17
CA LEU A 21 94.82 -29.53 -8.94
C LEU A 21 94.19 -28.12 -8.97
N LYS A 22 94.86 -27.16 -9.62
CA LYS A 22 94.39 -25.79 -9.84
C LYS A 22 93.16 -25.69 -10.75
N LEU A 23 93.05 -26.54 -11.77
CA LEU A 23 91.90 -26.55 -12.68
C LEU A 23 90.68 -27.13 -11.96
N VAL A 24 90.87 -28.22 -11.20
CA VAL A 24 89.80 -28.85 -10.42
C VAL A 24 89.30 -27.90 -9.33
N SER A 25 90.19 -27.25 -8.58
CA SER A 25 89.78 -26.28 -7.56
C SER A 25 89.08 -25.05 -8.14
N LEU A 26 89.51 -24.59 -9.32
CA LEU A 26 88.85 -23.49 -10.03
C LEU A 26 87.44 -23.89 -10.48
N VAL A 27 87.26 -25.07 -11.09
CA VAL A 27 85.95 -25.57 -11.52
C VAL A 27 85.00 -25.76 -10.34
N VAL A 28 85.47 -26.41 -9.26
CA VAL A 28 84.67 -26.60 -8.04
C VAL A 28 84.33 -25.25 -7.38
N GLY A 29 85.28 -24.31 -7.35
CA GLY A 29 85.05 -22.96 -6.85
C GLY A 29 83.98 -22.22 -7.67
N THR A 30 84.07 -22.25 -9.00
CA THR A 30 83.04 -21.67 -9.87
C THR A 30 81.69 -22.35 -9.69
N LEU A 31 81.64 -23.68 -9.55
CA LEU A 31 80.41 -24.42 -9.32
C LEU A 31 79.74 -23.98 -8.00
N LEU A 32 80.51 -23.85 -6.92
CA LEU A 32 80.02 -23.37 -5.63
C LEU A 32 79.46 -21.94 -5.71
N VAL A 33 80.15 -21.05 -6.44
CA VAL A 33 79.67 -19.67 -6.64
C VAL A 33 78.35 -19.67 -7.42
N VAL A 34 78.23 -20.48 -8.48
CA VAL A 34 76.99 -20.61 -9.25
C VAL A 34 75.84 -21.14 -8.38
N VAL A 35 76.10 -22.15 -7.54
CA VAL A 35 75.09 -22.68 -6.60
C VAL A 35 74.68 -21.65 -5.57
N MET A 36 75.63 -20.88 -5.01
CA MET A 36 75.33 -19.80 -4.05
C MET A 36 74.49 -18.70 -4.67
N ILE A 37 74.81 -18.28 -5.90
CA ILE A 37 74.02 -17.28 -6.63
C ILE A 37 72.61 -17.83 -6.93
N GLY A 38 72.51 -19.08 -7.40
CA GLY A 38 71.22 -19.73 -7.67
C GLY A 38 70.33 -19.85 -6.44
N ALA A 39 70.91 -20.24 -5.29
CA ALA A 39 70.21 -20.31 -4.02
C ALA A 39 69.75 -18.93 -3.54
N GLY A 40 70.59 -17.90 -3.66
CA GLY A 40 70.25 -16.51 -3.32
C GLY A 40 69.09 -15.97 -4.15
N LEU A 41 69.15 -16.16 -5.47
CA LEU A 41 68.08 -15.75 -6.39
C LEU A 41 66.75 -16.49 -6.11
N SER A 42 66.81 -17.79 -5.83
CA SER A 42 65.63 -18.59 -5.48
C SER A 42 64.97 -18.11 -4.19
N LYS A 43 65.76 -17.84 -3.15
CA LYS A 43 65.26 -17.29 -1.87
C LYS A 43 64.64 -15.91 -2.05
N TRP A 44 65.26 -15.04 -2.84
CA TRP A 44 64.72 -13.71 -3.12
C TRP A 44 63.39 -13.78 -3.89
N TYR A 45 63.31 -14.64 -4.91
CA TYR A 45 62.08 -14.86 -5.67
C TYR A 45 60.94 -15.40 -4.78
N LEU A 46 61.25 -16.37 -3.92
CA LEU A 46 60.28 -16.96 -3.01
C LEU A 46 59.77 -15.94 -1.97
N ALA A 47 60.66 -15.11 -1.42
CA ALA A 47 60.29 -14.05 -0.47
C ALA A 47 59.35 -13.01 -1.11
N ASN A 48 59.60 -12.63 -2.36
CA ASN A 48 58.75 -11.67 -3.08
C ASN A 48 57.35 -12.24 -3.38
N GLN A 49 57.27 -13.53 -3.73
CA GLN A 49 56.00 -14.24 -3.89
C GLN A 49 55.23 -14.34 -2.57
N GLN A 50 55.92 -14.63 -1.47
CA GLN A 50 55.32 -14.80 -0.15
C GLN A 50 54.74 -13.50 0.41
N ALA A 51 55.40 -12.36 0.16
CA ALA A 51 54.89 -11.03 0.48
C ALA A 51 53.59 -10.72 -0.28
N THR A 52 53.52 -11.10 -1.56
CA THR A 52 52.33 -10.91 -2.40
C THR A 52 51.16 -11.77 -1.90
N THR A 53 51.41 -13.05 -1.59
CA THR A 53 50.38 -13.95 -1.05
C THR A 53 49.92 -13.50 0.33
N ALA A 54 50.82 -13.01 1.19
CA ALA A 54 50.46 -12.49 2.52
C ALA A 54 49.58 -11.25 2.41
N LYS A 55 49.93 -10.31 1.51
CA LYS A 55 49.13 -9.10 1.25
C LYS A 55 47.74 -9.45 0.69
N LEU A 56 47.65 -10.43 -0.21
CA LEU A 56 46.39 -10.87 -0.79
C LEU A 56 45.53 -11.61 0.25
N SER A 57 46.14 -12.46 1.08
CA SER A 57 45.47 -13.13 2.19
C SER A 57 44.93 -12.12 3.21
N ALA A 58 45.71 -11.09 3.57
CA ALA A 58 45.29 -10.04 4.49
C ALA A 58 44.10 -9.24 3.94
N GLN A 59 44.12 -8.90 2.65
CA GLN A 59 42.98 -8.25 1.98
C GLN A 59 41.73 -9.13 2.00
N ASN A 60 41.89 -10.43 1.70
CA ASN A 60 40.78 -11.36 1.70
C ASN A 60 40.16 -11.50 3.10
N THR A 61 40.99 -11.63 4.14
CA THR A 61 40.52 -11.64 5.53
C THR A 61 39.79 -10.35 5.91
N ALA A 62 40.29 -9.18 5.50
CA ALA A 62 39.63 -7.90 5.77
C ALA A 62 38.26 -7.79 5.09
N VAL A 63 38.17 -8.20 3.81
CA VAL A 63 36.91 -8.25 3.05
C VAL A 63 35.95 -9.24 3.71
N GLN A 64 36.42 -10.41 4.12
CA GLN A 64 35.59 -11.41 4.80
C GLN A 64 35.04 -10.89 6.14
N GLN A 65 35.86 -10.17 6.90
CA GLN A 65 35.42 -9.51 8.13
C GLN A 65 34.33 -8.46 7.86
N GLN A 66 34.48 -7.65 6.82
CA GLN A 66 33.48 -6.66 6.43
C GLN A 66 32.15 -7.31 6.01
N VAL A 67 32.22 -8.40 5.22
CA VAL A 67 31.03 -9.18 4.83
C VAL A 67 30.33 -9.76 6.05
N ASN A 68 31.09 -10.33 7.00
CA ASN A 68 30.52 -10.90 8.23
C ASN A 68 29.85 -9.82 9.10
N GLN A 69 30.47 -8.64 9.23
CA GLN A 69 29.88 -7.51 9.96
C GLN A 69 28.57 -7.03 9.31
N GLN A 70 28.54 -6.90 7.99
CA GLN A 70 27.33 -6.51 7.25
C GLN A 70 26.23 -7.56 7.36
N GLN A 71 26.57 -8.85 7.30
CA GLN A 71 25.59 -9.92 7.54
C GLN A 71 25.05 -9.90 8.96
N GLU A 72 25.86 -9.59 9.96
CA GLU A 72 25.40 -9.50 11.34
C GLU A 72 24.47 -8.31 11.56
N LEU A 73 24.79 -7.15 11.00
CA LEU A 73 23.90 -5.97 11.00
C LEU A 73 22.58 -6.27 10.29
N LEU A 74 22.62 -6.97 9.15
CA LEU A 74 21.43 -7.35 8.41
C LEU A 74 20.59 -8.36 9.19
N LYS A 75 21.22 -9.34 9.85
CA LYS A 75 20.52 -10.28 10.73
C LYS A 75 19.89 -9.55 11.91
N GLN A 76 20.57 -8.59 12.53
CA GLN A 76 20.01 -7.80 13.62
C GLN A 76 18.81 -6.97 13.16
N ALA A 77 18.90 -6.32 11.99
CA ALA A 77 17.79 -5.56 11.41
C ALA A 77 16.59 -6.44 11.04
N LEU A 78 16.82 -7.63 10.49
CA LEU A 78 15.76 -8.58 10.13
C LEU A 78 15.18 -9.34 11.33
N ASN A 79 15.95 -9.48 12.41
CA ASN A 79 15.55 -10.19 13.63
C ASN A 79 15.02 -9.23 14.70
N ASP A 80 14.75 -7.96 14.34
CA ASP A 80 13.93 -7.07 15.13
C ASP A 80 12.47 -7.55 15.07
N LYS A 81 12.20 -8.62 15.81
CA LYS A 81 10.87 -9.22 15.97
C LYS A 81 9.85 -8.20 16.46
N GLN A 82 10.30 -7.12 17.11
CA GLN A 82 9.44 -6.04 17.56
C GLN A 82 8.95 -5.21 16.37
N LEU A 83 9.82 -4.88 15.42
CA LEU A 83 9.42 -4.18 14.20
C LEU A 83 8.47 -5.03 13.33
N LEU A 84 8.75 -6.33 13.16
CA LEU A 84 7.85 -7.22 12.44
C LEU A 84 6.49 -7.35 13.15
N ALA A 85 6.47 -7.47 14.48
CA ALA A 85 5.23 -7.51 15.25
C ALA A 85 4.45 -6.19 15.16
N GLU A 86 5.14 -5.04 15.10
CA GLU A 86 4.51 -3.74 14.94
C GLU A 86 3.85 -3.58 13.57
N ILE A 87 4.53 -4.04 12.50
CA ILE A 87 3.97 -4.08 11.14
C ILE A 87 2.71 -4.95 11.12
N ASP A 88 2.78 -6.16 11.66
CA ASP A 88 1.65 -7.11 11.67
C ASP A 88 0.44 -6.55 12.45
N GLN A 89 0.68 -5.87 13.57
CA GLN A 89 -0.38 -5.16 14.31
C GLN A 89 -0.95 -3.97 13.55
N LEU A 90 -0.13 -3.27 12.76
CA LEU A 90 -0.57 -2.12 11.98
C LEU A 90 -1.43 -2.58 10.80
N GLU A 91 -1.02 -3.65 10.12
CA GLU A 91 -1.79 -4.31 9.05
C GLU A 91 -3.14 -4.82 9.57
N LEU A 92 -3.16 -5.48 10.74
CA LEU A 92 -4.40 -5.94 11.36
C LEU A 92 -5.36 -4.78 11.65
N ARG A 93 -4.85 -3.68 12.21
CA ARG A 93 -5.66 -2.47 12.48
C ARG A 93 -6.19 -1.85 11.20
N LEU A 94 -5.38 -1.81 10.14
CA LEU A 94 -5.78 -1.28 8.84
C LEU A 94 -6.88 -2.14 8.21
N ALA A 95 -6.74 -3.47 8.24
CA ALA A 95 -7.74 -4.41 7.75
C ALA A 95 -9.07 -4.32 8.53
N GLN A 96 -9.02 -4.10 9.85
CA GLN A 96 -10.23 -3.89 10.66
C GLN A 96 -10.95 -2.59 10.28
N ARG A 97 -10.21 -1.48 10.14
CA ARG A 97 -10.78 -0.18 9.75
C ARG A 97 -11.38 -0.22 8.34
N GLN A 98 -10.72 -0.88 7.40
CA GLN A 98 -11.26 -1.06 6.05
C GLN A 98 -12.56 -1.86 6.04
N ARG A 99 -12.63 -2.97 6.79
CA ARG A 99 -13.87 -3.74 6.96
C ARG A 99 -14.99 -2.89 7.54
N LEU A 100 -14.70 -2.11 8.57
CA LEU A 100 -15.68 -1.18 9.15
C LEU A 100 -16.17 -0.16 8.12
N LEU A 101 -15.27 0.48 7.38
CA LEU A 101 -15.63 1.43 6.32
C LEU A 101 -16.46 0.78 5.22
N GLN A 102 -16.14 -0.47 4.84
CA GLN A 102 -16.91 -1.21 3.86
C GLN A 102 -18.31 -1.54 4.37
N HIS A 103 -18.46 -1.93 5.64
CA HIS A 103 -19.76 -2.13 6.26
C HIS A 103 -20.56 -0.82 6.32
N MET A 104 -19.95 0.28 6.77
CA MET A 104 -20.61 1.59 6.78
C MET A 104 -21.01 2.03 5.36
N ARG A 105 -20.14 1.84 4.38
CA ARG A 105 -20.48 2.11 2.96
C ARG A 105 -21.61 1.21 2.49
N SER A 106 -21.62 -0.08 2.79
CA SER A 106 -22.73 -0.96 2.39
C SER A 106 -24.08 -0.54 2.99
N VAL A 107 -24.06 0.05 4.20
CA VAL A 107 -25.24 0.62 4.87
C VAL A 107 -25.60 2.01 4.33
N THR A 108 -24.63 2.80 3.87
CA THR A 108 -24.86 4.19 3.43
C THR A 108 -25.07 4.32 1.90
N GLN A 109 -24.46 3.43 1.11
CA GLN A 109 -24.46 3.45 -0.35
C GLN A 109 -25.78 2.96 -0.94
N THR A 110 -26.61 2.28 -0.16
CA THR A 110 -28.01 2.00 -0.46
C THR A 110 -28.93 3.21 -0.29
N GLY A 111 -28.45 4.38 0.16
CA GLY A 111 -29.37 5.37 0.72
C GLY A 111 -29.14 6.86 0.52
N GLN A 112 -28.11 7.31 -0.20
CA GLN A 112 -28.04 8.73 -0.56
C GLN A 112 -28.22 8.91 -2.07
N PRO A 113 -29.48 9.02 -2.56
CA PRO A 113 -29.69 9.79 -3.77
C PRO A 113 -29.03 11.16 -3.55
N SER A 114 -28.19 11.60 -4.49
CA SER A 114 -27.61 12.95 -4.44
C SER A 114 -28.77 13.94 -4.35
N PHE A 115 -29.03 14.44 -3.13
CA PHE A 115 -30.11 15.39 -2.84
C PHE A 115 -29.99 16.61 -3.75
N ALA A 116 -28.75 17.02 -4.04
CA ALA A 116 -28.43 18.06 -5.00
C ALA A 116 -28.95 17.76 -6.41
N ASN A 117 -28.84 16.52 -6.89
CA ASN A 117 -29.32 16.15 -8.23
C ASN A 117 -30.86 16.16 -8.28
N VAL A 118 -31.51 15.66 -7.23
CA VAL A 118 -32.99 15.68 -7.13
C VAL A 118 -33.50 17.12 -7.10
N MET A 119 -32.89 17.99 -6.30
CA MET A 119 -33.25 19.41 -6.23
C MET A 119 -32.99 20.13 -7.55
N THR A 120 -31.91 19.79 -8.25
CA THR A 120 -31.59 20.38 -9.57
C THR A 120 -32.63 20.01 -10.62
N ASP A 121 -33.02 18.73 -10.69
CA ASP A 121 -34.06 18.29 -11.61
C ASP A 121 -35.41 18.92 -11.25
N LEU A 122 -35.75 19.01 -9.96
CA LEU A 122 -36.99 19.65 -9.51
C LEU A 122 -37.05 21.14 -9.85
N ALA A 123 -35.92 21.86 -9.73
CA ALA A 123 -35.83 23.26 -10.13
C ALA A 123 -35.96 23.47 -11.65
N ARG A 124 -35.68 22.45 -12.46
CA ARG A 124 -35.91 22.48 -13.91
C ARG A 124 -37.38 22.22 -14.27
N VAL A 125 -38.14 21.59 -13.38
CA VAL A 125 -39.59 21.35 -13.55
C VAL A 125 -40.39 22.51 -12.99
N ASP A 126 -40.11 23.71 -13.50
CA ASP A 126 -40.80 24.92 -13.08
C ASP A 126 -42.22 24.99 -13.68
N ASN A 127 -43.18 25.56 -12.92
CA ASN A 127 -44.56 25.77 -13.36
C ASN A 127 -45.16 26.97 -12.64
N ASP A 128 -45.59 27.98 -13.41
CA ASP A 128 -46.14 29.24 -12.90
C ASP A 128 -47.37 29.11 -11.97
N ASN A 129 -48.03 27.95 -11.97
CA ASN A 129 -49.24 27.69 -11.19
C ASN A 129 -48.98 26.82 -9.95
N ILE A 130 -47.73 26.50 -9.63
CA ILE A 130 -47.37 25.58 -8.55
C ILE A 130 -46.20 26.16 -7.74
N TRP A 131 -46.38 26.22 -6.42
CA TRP A 131 -45.33 26.65 -5.50
C TRP A 131 -45.09 25.57 -4.47
N LEU A 132 -43.83 25.17 -4.31
CA LEU A 132 -43.42 24.16 -3.33
C LEU A 132 -43.02 24.81 -2.01
N GLN A 133 -43.48 24.21 -0.92
CA GLN A 133 -43.21 24.66 0.45
C GLN A 133 -42.39 23.63 1.24
N ARG A 134 -42.70 22.35 1.08
CA ARG A 134 -41.98 21.26 1.76
C ARG A 134 -41.68 20.12 0.80
N ILE A 135 -40.43 19.70 0.81
CA ILE A 135 -39.95 18.54 0.07
C ILE A 135 -39.34 17.58 1.09
N VAL A 136 -39.88 16.37 1.17
CA VAL A 136 -39.37 15.29 2.02
C VAL A 136 -38.88 14.18 1.11
N LEU A 137 -37.62 13.79 1.27
CA LEU A 137 -36.98 12.73 0.50
C LEU A 137 -36.55 11.59 1.43
N ALA A 138 -37.04 10.38 1.16
CA ALA A 138 -36.68 9.18 1.90
C ALA A 138 -36.32 8.08 0.90
N TYR A 139 -35.04 7.96 0.55
CA TYR A 139 -34.57 6.99 -0.45
C TYR A 139 -35.29 7.15 -1.81
N GLN A 140 -36.16 6.20 -2.16
CA GLN A 140 -36.98 6.23 -3.38
C GLN A 140 -38.32 6.96 -3.17
N ASP A 141 -38.74 7.12 -1.93
CA ASP A 141 -39.96 7.83 -1.57
C ASP A 141 -39.75 9.35 -1.56
N MET A 142 -40.77 10.06 -2.03
CA MET A 142 -40.77 11.52 -2.05
C MET A 142 -42.16 12.05 -1.75
N THR A 143 -42.21 13.04 -0.87
CA THR A 143 -43.43 13.78 -0.54
C THR A 143 -43.20 15.25 -0.84
N LEU A 144 -44.13 15.84 -1.57
CA LEU A 144 -44.11 17.24 -1.97
C LEU A 144 -45.38 17.91 -1.43
N GLN A 145 -45.21 19.06 -0.80
CA GLN A 145 -46.30 19.89 -0.31
C GLN A 145 -46.13 21.31 -0.83
N GLY A 146 -47.26 21.92 -1.16
CA GLY A 146 -47.25 23.24 -1.76
C GLY A 146 -48.65 23.78 -2.01
N HIS A 147 -48.72 24.82 -2.84
CA HIS A 147 -49.96 25.45 -3.25
C HIS A 147 -50.06 25.46 -4.78
N THR A 148 -51.29 25.45 -5.29
CA THR A 148 -51.57 25.61 -6.72
C THR A 148 -52.79 26.49 -6.93
N THR A 149 -52.77 27.30 -7.99
CA THR A 149 -53.92 28.11 -8.44
C THR A 149 -54.91 27.31 -9.30
N ALA A 150 -54.50 26.13 -9.79
CA ALA A 150 -55.31 25.32 -10.68
C ALA A 150 -55.15 23.83 -10.38
N ALA A 151 -56.22 23.17 -9.92
CA ALA A 151 -56.22 21.73 -9.67
C ALA A 151 -55.78 20.90 -10.90
N SER A 152 -56.04 21.40 -12.11
CA SER A 152 -55.64 20.75 -13.37
C SER A 152 -54.15 20.91 -13.74
N ALA A 153 -53.41 21.80 -13.07
CA ALA A 153 -51.97 21.98 -13.28
C ALA A 153 -51.15 20.88 -12.60
N LEU A 154 -51.63 20.36 -11.47
CA LEU A 154 -50.91 19.36 -10.67
C LEU A 154 -50.65 18.05 -11.43
N PRO A 155 -51.62 17.39 -12.09
CA PRO A 155 -51.35 16.14 -12.81
C PRO A 155 -50.43 16.36 -14.01
N ARG A 156 -50.53 17.50 -14.69
CA ARG A 156 -49.66 17.87 -15.82
C ARG A 156 -48.22 18.08 -15.36
N TRP A 157 -48.03 18.72 -14.22
CA TRP A 157 -46.71 18.91 -13.63
C TRP A 157 -46.07 17.59 -13.21
N LEU A 158 -46.81 16.70 -12.56
CA LEU A 158 -46.29 15.38 -12.19
C LEU A 158 -45.97 14.51 -13.42
N ALA A 159 -46.75 14.59 -14.49
CA ALA A 159 -46.46 13.89 -15.73
C ALA A 159 -45.11 14.32 -16.36
N SER A 160 -44.67 15.57 -16.11
CA SER A 160 -43.39 16.06 -16.63
C SER A 160 -42.17 15.47 -15.91
N PHE A 161 -42.35 14.85 -14.72
CA PHE A 161 -41.27 14.23 -13.96
C PHE A 161 -40.65 13.03 -14.68
N SER A 162 -41.40 12.37 -15.58
CA SER A 162 -40.91 11.27 -16.40
C SER A 162 -39.74 11.66 -17.31
N ASN A 163 -39.56 12.95 -17.60
CA ASN A 163 -38.46 13.47 -18.41
C ASN A 163 -37.13 13.60 -17.65
N TYR A 164 -37.16 13.49 -16.32
CA TYR A 164 -35.99 13.73 -15.47
C TYR A 164 -35.46 12.43 -14.86
N PRO A 165 -34.16 12.12 -15.00
CA PRO A 165 -33.60 10.84 -14.55
C PRO A 165 -33.81 10.54 -13.07
N THR A 166 -33.79 11.56 -12.21
CA THR A 166 -33.92 11.39 -10.75
C THR A 166 -35.37 11.35 -10.26
N LEU A 167 -36.34 11.75 -11.09
CA LEU A 167 -37.76 11.84 -10.76
C LEU A 167 -38.60 10.75 -11.44
N LYS A 168 -38.18 10.24 -12.61
CA LYS A 168 -38.95 9.27 -13.42
C LYS A 168 -39.23 7.91 -12.76
N ASN A 169 -38.41 7.49 -11.80
CA ASN A 169 -38.55 6.20 -11.10
C ASN A 169 -39.31 6.35 -9.77
N ARG A 170 -40.00 7.47 -9.56
CA ARG A 170 -40.77 7.74 -8.34
C ARG A 170 -42.25 7.68 -8.67
N ASN A 171 -42.96 6.77 -8.02
CA ASN A 171 -44.40 6.65 -8.14
C ASN A 171 -45.07 7.54 -7.10
N PHE A 172 -46.04 8.35 -7.52
CA PHE A 172 -46.90 9.13 -6.63
C PHE A 172 -48.30 8.54 -6.69
N GLY A 173 -48.88 8.22 -5.54
CA GLY A 173 -50.22 7.64 -5.49
C GLY A 173 -51.10 8.15 -4.36
N VAL A 174 -50.56 8.95 -3.43
CA VAL A 174 -51.37 9.67 -2.45
C VAL A 174 -51.47 11.13 -2.83
N PHE A 175 -52.72 11.62 -2.92
CA PHE A 175 -53.06 12.98 -3.29
C PHE A 175 -54.07 13.54 -2.28
N GLU A 176 -53.69 14.62 -1.62
CA GLU A 176 -54.61 15.43 -0.83
C GLU A 176 -54.66 16.84 -1.42
N LEU A 177 -55.88 17.37 -1.56
CA LEU A 177 -56.14 18.74 -1.98
C LEU A 177 -57.08 19.38 -0.97
N ARG A 178 -56.72 20.56 -0.47
CA ARG A 178 -57.54 21.35 0.46
C ARG A 178 -57.67 22.77 -0.07
N ASP A 179 -58.88 23.30 -0.05
CA ASP A 179 -59.14 24.71 -0.35
C ASP A 179 -58.64 25.60 0.79
N GLU A 180 -57.87 26.63 0.47
CA GLU A 180 -57.59 27.75 1.39
C GLU A 180 -58.53 28.93 1.11
N GLN A 181 -58.71 29.77 2.13
CA GLN A 181 -59.57 30.96 2.07
C GLN A 181 -59.07 32.05 1.10
N ASN A 182 -57.86 31.91 0.57
CA ASN A 182 -57.21 32.86 -0.35
C ASN A 182 -57.42 32.53 -1.85
N GLY A 183 -58.19 31.48 -2.17
CA GLY A 183 -58.40 31.02 -3.54
C GLY A 183 -57.24 30.18 -4.12
N ALA A 184 -56.25 29.84 -3.32
CA ALA A 184 -55.24 28.84 -3.63
C ALA A 184 -55.63 27.47 -3.05
N LEU A 185 -55.19 26.41 -3.71
CA LEU A 185 -55.39 25.03 -3.27
C LEU A 185 -54.10 24.52 -2.65
N GLN A 186 -54.13 24.12 -1.39
CA GLN A 186 -53.00 23.41 -0.78
C GLN A 186 -53.01 21.96 -1.25
N PHE A 187 -51.87 21.48 -1.74
CA PHE A 187 -51.71 20.10 -2.15
C PHE A 187 -50.65 19.39 -1.31
N THR A 188 -50.86 18.08 -1.13
CA THR A 188 -49.83 17.15 -0.69
C THR A 188 -49.84 15.95 -1.64
N VAL A 189 -48.67 15.63 -2.18
CA VAL A 189 -48.47 14.46 -3.05
C VAL A 189 -47.33 13.62 -2.51
N GLY A 190 -47.56 12.30 -2.36
CA GLY A 190 -46.58 11.37 -1.81
C GLY A 190 -46.53 10.06 -2.59
N SER A 191 -45.44 9.33 -2.44
CA SER A 191 -45.32 7.96 -2.94
C SER A 191 -46.19 6.98 -2.15
N ASP A 192 -46.60 5.89 -2.81
CA ASP A 192 -47.49 4.86 -2.23
C ASP A 192 -46.97 4.30 -0.90
N SER A 193 -45.65 4.20 -0.74
CA SER A 193 -44.99 3.73 0.47
C SER A 193 -45.05 4.72 1.65
N HIS A 194 -45.16 6.03 1.38
CA HIS A 194 -45.19 7.10 2.39
C HIS A 194 -46.62 7.59 2.70
N GLY A 195 -47.63 7.03 2.03
CA GLY A 195 -49.04 7.35 2.24
C GLY A 195 -49.54 7.15 3.68
N SER A 196 -48.94 6.22 4.41
CA SER A 196 -49.29 5.89 5.80
C SER A 196 -49.00 7.01 6.82
N LEU A 197 -48.19 8.03 6.44
CA LEU A 197 -47.86 9.15 7.33
C LEU A 197 -48.78 10.36 7.18
N LEU A 198 -49.58 10.44 6.11
CA LEU A 198 -50.51 11.54 5.89
C LEU A 198 -51.86 11.34 6.60
N LEU A 199 -52.23 10.10 6.92
CA LEU A 199 -53.45 9.76 7.66
C LEU A 199 -53.34 10.02 9.19
N GLN A 200 -52.25 10.62 9.66
CA GLN A 200 -52.00 10.86 11.09
C GLN A 200 -52.00 12.35 11.43
N GLN A 201 -53.05 13.08 11.04
CA GLN A 201 -53.31 14.44 11.50
C GLN A 201 -54.60 14.45 12.34
N PRO A 202 -54.53 14.35 13.68
CA PRO A 202 -55.72 14.41 14.52
C PRO A 202 -56.28 15.83 14.56
N SER A 203 -57.54 15.95 14.14
CA SER A 203 -58.42 17.09 14.35
C SER A 203 -58.54 17.39 15.86
N GLN A 204 -57.76 18.35 16.36
CA GLN A 204 -57.92 18.89 17.71
C GLN A 204 -58.67 20.22 17.63
N LEU A 205 -60.00 20.16 17.56
CA LEU A 205 -60.87 21.29 17.89
C LEU A 205 -62.23 20.74 18.37
N GLY A 206 -62.48 20.82 19.68
CA GLY A 206 -63.74 20.36 20.26
C GLY A 206 -63.72 20.25 21.78
N THR A 207 -63.93 21.39 22.42
CA THR A 207 -64.28 21.63 23.84
C THR A 207 -64.99 20.47 24.56
N SER A 208 -64.51 20.11 25.77
CA SER A 208 -65.38 19.55 26.81
C SER A 208 -65.11 20.23 28.16
N SER A 209 -65.94 21.23 28.42
CA SER A 209 -66.20 21.83 29.71
C SER A 209 -66.87 20.84 30.65
N GLY A 210 -66.35 20.73 31.89
CA GLY A 210 -67.11 20.47 33.10
C GLY A 210 -67.65 19.06 33.36
N ALA A 211 -67.08 18.38 34.35
CA ALA A 211 -67.87 17.73 35.40
C ALA A 211 -66.97 17.46 36.63
N THR A 212 -67.52 17.85 37.76
CA THR A 212 -67.00 17.70 39.12
C THR A 212 -67.03 16.23 39.58
N ASN A 213 -66.40 15.98 40.73
CA ASN A 213 -66.91 15.16 41.85
C ASN A 213 -65.99 14.03 42.33
N ASN A 214 -65.25 14.35 43.41
CA ASN A 214 -65.15 13.65 44.71
C ASN A 214 -64.84 12.13 44.75
N GLY A 215 -63.85 11.79 45.58
CA GLY A 215 -63.54 10.41 45.93
C GLY A 215 -62.37 10.26 46.90
N SER A 216 -62.56 10.77 48.12
CA SER A 216 -61.76 10.50 49.32
C SER A 216 -61.42 9.02 49.51
N GLY A 217 -60.20 8.71 49.98
CA GLY A 217 -59.82 7.35 50.37
C GLY A 217 -58.39 7.24 50.87
N ALA A 218 -58.22 7.39 52.18
CA ALA A 218 -56.96 7.37 52.89
C ALA A 218 -56.40 5.95 53.17
N ARG A 219 -55.06 5.85 53.11
CA ARG A 219 -54.16 5.13 54.07
C ARG A 219 -54.24 3.59 54.15
N PRO A 220 -53.28 2.93 54.85
CA PRO A 220 -52.08 3.44 55.53
C PRO A 220 -50.75 3.22 54.82
#